data_AF-A0A931T4X5-F1
#
_entry.id   AF-A0A931T4X5-F1
#
_cell.length_a   1.000
_cell.length_b   1.000
_cell.length_c   1.000
_cell.angle_alpha   90.00
_cell.angle_beta   90.00
_cell.angle_gamma   90.00
#
_symmetry.space_group_name_H-M   'P 1'
#
loop_
_entity.id
_entity.type
_entity.pdbx_description
1 polymer ?
#
loop_
_entity_poly.entity_id
_entity_poly.type
_entity_poly.pdbx_seq_one_letter_code
_entity_poly.pdbx_strand_id
1 'polypeptide(L)'
;MIRALRSLVKPRLFSALVVAAVLAARVAHAAPVTASPELAASIKAKMLAIINDERREFGFGAVRLDPLASSVADALCKRQVYDRSVGHYSTDGLAPYHRYSFAGGLHGITENTAAWSRETPYTASEIERLVEESMRAMLREAPPDDGHRRAILDPHATHVGLGFAWRDGEVRIAQEFVRRYLKWTSPPPRELRAGERAVCAAKPGDGWSVAAMVVHYEPAPRPLSRTAASRIVSYELPATRTDFKPLNLEQQSRIARIARSSAASPGNLVVADDGAFTFTIPFEHGPGIYTLVVWLRKGDAVVTASNVSVRVME
;
A
#
# COMPACT_ATOMS: atom_id res chain seq x y z
N MET A 1 -19.01 -92.03 -13.79
CA MET A 1 -18.97 -91.73 -15.24
C MET A 1 -19.18 -90.24 -15.41
N ILE A 2 -18.37 -89.58 -16.24
CA ILE A 2 -18.58 -88.24 -16.83
C ILE A 2 -18.24 -87.02 -15.95
N ARG A 3 -17.02 -86.53 -16.21
CA ARG A 3 -16.57 -85.13 -16.18
C ARG A 3 -17.65 -84.18 -16.71
N ALA A 4 -17.93 -83.11 -15.98
CA ALA A 4 -18.54 -81.91 -16.53
C ALA A 4 -17.62 -80.71 -16.26
N LEU A 5 -17.09 -80.16 -17.35
CA LEU A 5 -16.45 -78.85 -17.40
C LEU A 5 -17.46 -77.77 -16.98
N ARG A 6 -17.04 -76.84 -16.10
CA ARG A 6 -17.46 -75.43 -16.23
C ARG A 6 -16.27 -74.53 -16.07
N SER A 7 -16.11 -73.72 -17.10
CA SER A 7 -15.05 -72.77 -17.35
C SER A 7 -15.26 -71.44 -16.63
N LEU A 8 -14.14 -70.73 -16.48
CA LEU A 8 -13.99 -69.27 -16.47
C LEU A 8 -14.62 -68.52 -15.28
N VAL A 9 -13.78 -68.14 -14.30
CA VAL A 9 -13.53 -66.73 -13.94
C VAL A 9 -12.12 -66.65 -13.30
N LYS A 10 -11.24 -65.79 -13.84
CA LYS A 10 -9.96 -65.42 -13.21
C LYS A 10 -10.21 -64.33 -12.16
N PRO A 11 -9.61 -64.38 -10.96
CA PRO A 11 -9.37 -63.19 -10.15
C PRO A 11 -7.89 -62.80 -10.23
N ARG A 12 -7.66 -61.59 -10.72
CA ARG A 12 -6.37 -60.89 -10.73
C ARG A 12 -6.05 -60.36 -9.33
N LEU A 13 -4.77 -60.52 -8.98
CA LEU A 13 -3.90 -59.70 -8.13
C LEU A 13 -4.51 -58.93 -6.94
N PHE A 14 -4.09 -59.38 -5.76
CA PHE A 14 -3.91 -58.61 -4.54
C PHE A 14 -3.21 -57.26 -4.80
N SER A 15 -3.77 -56.18 -4.27
CA SER A 15 -3.02 -55.02 -3.79
C SER A 15 -3.85 -54.27 -2.76
N ALA A 16 -3.21 -53.98 -1.63
CA ALA A 16 -3.76 -53.44 -0.40
C ALA A 16 -4.27 -51.99 -0.56
N LEU A 17 -5.28 -51.62 0.22
CA LEU A 17 -5.34 -50.28 0.78
C LEU A 17 -6.14 -50.29 2.09
N VAL A 18 -5.44 -50.14 3.19
CA VAL A 18 -5.98 -49.82 4.51
C VAL A 18 -6.47 -48.38 4.47
N VAL A 19 -7.78 -48.15 4.40
CA VAL A 19 -8.36 -46.83 4.64
C VAL A 19 -8.65 -46.73 6.13
N ALA A 20 -7.68 -46.23 6.88
CA ALA A 20 -7.87 -45.83 8.26
C ALA A 20 -8.72 -44.55 8.29
N ALA A 21 -9.95 -44.67 8.79
CA ALA A 21 -10.83 -43.56 9.08
C ALA A 21 -10.27 -42.76 10.26
N VAL A 22 -9.47 -41.73 9.98
CA VAL A 22 -9.12 -40.70 10.95
C VAL A 22 -10.29 -39.70 10.97
N LEU A 23 -11.21 -39.89 11.91
CA LEU A 23 -12.08 -38.82 12.39
C LEU A 23 -11.18 -37.78 13.09
N ALA A 24 -10.56 -36.91 12.31
CA ALA A 24 -10.03 -35.67 12.83
C ALA A 24 -11.23 -34.78 13.14
N ALA A 25 -11.51 -34.64 14.43
CA ALA A 25 -12.42 -33.65 14.96
C ALA A 25 -12.19 -32.32 14.22
N ARG A 26 -13.24 -31.81 13.58
CA ARG A 26 -13.27 -30.41 13.18
C ARG A 26 -13.13 -29.60 14.45
N VAL A 27 -11.90 -29.16 14.76
CA VAL A 27 -11.73 -27.94 15.56
C VAL A 27 -12.55 -26.92 14.80
N ALA A 28 -13.63 -26.46 15.42
CA ALA A 28 -14.36 -25.30 14.95
C ALA A 28 -13.30 -24.21 14.78
N HIS A 29 -12.91 -23.97 13.54
CA HIS A 29 -12.25 -22.74 13.17
C HIS A 29 -13.23 -21.68 13.63
N ALA A 30 -12.96 -21.03 14.76
CA ALA A 30 -13.71 -19.86 15.14
C ALA A 30 -13.66 -18.94 13.91
N ALA A 31 -14.81 -18.80 13.25
CA ALA A 31 -14.96 -17.99 12.07
C ALA A 31 -14.37 -16.61 12.37
N PRO A 32 -13.71 -15.94 11.40
CA PRO A 32 -13.06 -14.67 11.67
C PRO A 32 -14.15 -13.68 12.07
N VAL A 33 -14.28 -13.34 13.35
CA VAL A 33 -15.09 -12.20 13.74
C VAL A 33 -14.23 -10.97 13.48
N THR A 34 -14.17 -10.59 12.21
CA THR A 34 -14.18 -9.17 11.86
C THR A 34 -15.47 -8.59 12.42
N ALA A 35 -15.46 -7.35 12.91
CA ALA A 35 -16.70 -6.61 13.16
C ALA A 35 -17.71 -6.89 12.04
N SER A 36 -19.01 -6.98 12.37
CA SER A 36 -20.03 -7.12 11.32
C SER A 36 -19.77 -6.04 10.25
N PRO A 37 -19.99 -6.33 8.96
CA PRO A 37 -19.76 -5.33 7.92
C PRO A 37 -20.44 -3.98 8.22
N GLU A 38 -21.60 -4.02 8.88
CA GLU A 38 -22.34 -2.85 9.37
C GLU A 38 -21.57 -2.07 10.45
N LEU A 39 -21.05 -2.75 11.49
CA LEU A 39 -20.26 -2.11 12.54
C LEU A 39 -18.97 -1.51 11.96
N ALA A 40 -18.27 -2.25 11.08
CA ALA A 40 -17.06 -1.75 10.42
C ALA A 40 -17.36 -0.51 9.56
N ALA A 41 -18.48 -0.50 8.83
CA ALA A 41 -18.92 0.66 8.05
C ALA A 41 -19.29 1.85 8.95
N SER A 42 -20.02 1.63 10.04
CA SER A 42 -20.38 2.65 11.03
C SER A 42 -19.13 3.30 11.64
N ILE A 43 -18.17 2.48 12.07
CA ILE A 43 -16.89 2.93 12.62
C ILE A 43 -16.13 3.80 11.61
N LYS A 44 -16.01 3.36 10.35
CA LYS A 44 -15.33 4.14 9.32
C LYS A 44 -16.04 5.45 8.99
N ALA A 45 -17.37 5.46 8.98
CA ALA A 45 -18.15 6.68 8.80
C ALA A 45 -17.90 7.67 9.94
N LYS A 46 -17.86 7.19 11.19
CA LYS A 46 -17.53 8.01 12.37
C LYS A 46 -16.10 8.55 12.30
N MET A 47 -15.13 7.72 11.92
CA MET A 47 -13.74 8.15 11.73
C MET A 47 -13.62 9.26 10.67
N LEU A 48 -14.30 9.10 9.52
CA LEU A 48 -14.32 10.10 8.46
C LEU A 48 -14.94 11.43 8.93
N ALA A 49 -16.03 11.36 9.69
CA ALA A 49 -16.68 12.53 10.26
C ALA A 49 -15.72 13.30 11.18
N ILE A 50 -15.07 12.60 12.12
CA ILE A 50 -14.08 13.22 13.03
C ILE A 50 -12.94 13.90 12.25
N ILE A 51 -12.38 13.24 11.23
CA ILE A 51 -11.33 13.81 10.38
C ILE A 51 -11.82 15.10 9.71
N ASN A 52 -13.00 15.06 9.09
CA ASN A 52 -13.51 16.19 8.32
C ASN A 52 -14.02 17.34 9.20
N ASP A 53 -14.50 17.05 10.40
CA ASP A 53 -14.84 18.06 11.40
C ASP A 53 -13.60 18.82 11.83
N GLU A 54 -12.52 18.13 12.20
CA GLU A 54 -11.28 18.79 12.58
C GLU A 54 -10.69 19.58 11.40
N ARG A 55 -10.62 18.98 10.20
CA ARG A 55 -10.09 19.67 9.02
C ARG A 55 -10.84 20.97 8.73
N ARG A 56 -12.17 20.98 8.91
CA ARG A 56 -13.00 22.19 8.76
C ARG A 56 -12.66 23.24 9.82
N GLU A 57 -12.45 22.85 11.07
CA GLU A 57 -12.04 23.78 12.15
C GLU A 57 -10.70 24.45 11.85
N PHE A 58 -9.78 23.74 11.17
CA PHE A 58 -8.49 24.29 10.71
C PHE A 58 -8.54 24.95 9.32
N GLY A 59 -9.72 25.08 8.71
CA GLY A 59 -9.91 25.73 7.40
C GLY A 59 -9.44 24.90 6.20
N PHE A 60 -9.24 23.60 6.37
CA PHE A 60 -8.86 22.67 5.30
C PHE A 60 -10.08 22.02 4.65
N GLY A 61 -9.93 21.67 3.37
CA GLY A 61 -10.97 20.95 2.62
C GLY A 61 -11.20 19.54 3.17
N ALA A 62 -12.46 19.12 3.19
CA ALA A 62 -12.85 17.76 3.56
C ALA A 62 -12.22 16.73 2.62
N VAL A 63 -11.79 15.60 3.17
CA VAL A 63 -11.33 14.43 2.42
C VAL A 63 -12.50 13.49 2.14
N ARG A 64 -12.40 12.76 1.01
CA ARG A 64 -13.35 11.72 0.61
C ARG A 64 -12.78 10.34 0.90
N LEU A 65 -13.63 9.34 1.10
CA LEU A 65 -13.16 7.96 1.19
C LEU A 65 -12.53 7.51 -0.14
N ASP A 66 -11.36 6.87 -0.04
CA ASP A 66 -10.71 6.16 -1.13
C ASP A 66 -10.98 4.65 -0.96
N PRO A 67 -11.76 4.02 -1.85
CA PRO A 67 -12.09 2.60 -1.71
C PRO A 67 -10.87 1.68 -1.80
N LEU A 68 -9.88 2.01 -2.63
CA LEU A 68 -8.67 1.21 -2.79
C LEU A 68 -7.77 1.37 -1.56
N ALA A 69 -7.52 2.59 -1.11
CA ALA A 69 -6.72 2.81 0.09
C ALA A 69 -7.41 2.20 1.33
N SER A 70 -8.75 2.24 1.39
CA SER A 70 -9.51 1.60 2.48
C SER A 70 -9.37 0.08 2.49
N SER A 71 -9.35 -0.56 1.32
CA SER A 71 -9.16 -2.02 1.23
C SER A 71 -7.74 -2.44 1.62
N VAL A 72 -6.74 -1.64 1.25
CA VAL A 72 -5.34 -1.81 1.67
C VAL A 72 -5.20 -1.66 3.19
N ALA A 73 -5.79 -0.61 3.76
CA ALA A 73 -5.79 -0.36 5.20
C ALA A 73 -6.50 -1.49 5.97
N ASP A 74 -7.66 -1.97 5.48
CA ASP A 74 -8.34 -3.13 6.05
C ASP A 74 -7.49 -4.40 6.03
N ALA A 75 -6.81 -4.65 4.92
CA ALA A 75 -5.96 -5.83 4.77
C ALA A 75 -4.81 -5.81 5.79
N LEU A 76 -4.19 -4.65 5.99
CA LEU A 76 -3.18 -4.46 7.04
C LEU A 76 -3.79 -4.71 8.43
N CYS A 77 -4.89 -4.04 8.77
CA CYS A 77 -5.52 -4.20 10.09
C CYS A 77 -5.90 -5.66 10.37
N LYS A 78 -6.52 -6.35 9.40
CA LYS A 78 -6.90 -7.77 9.53
C LYS A 78 -5.69 -8.66 9.76
N ARG A 79 -4.60 -8.42 9.01
CA ARG A 79 -3.36 -9.16 9.15
C ARG A 79 -2.73 -8.94 10.53
N GLN A 80 -2.65 -7.68 10.97
CA GLN A 80 -2.06 -7.28 12.25
C GLN A 80 -2.88 -7.76 13.45
N VAL A 81 -4.20 -7.86 13.33
CA VAL A 81 -5.04 -8.54 14.34
C VAL A 81 -4.72 -10.03 14.38
N TYR A 82 -4.60 -10.69 13.22
CA TYR A 82 -4.37 -12.12 13.12
C TYR A 82 -3.00 -12.55 13.69
N ASP A 83 -1.92 -11.89 13.28
CA ASP A 83 -0.56 -12.20 13.75
C ASP A 83 -0.15 -11.39 14.99
N ARG A 84 -1.07 -10.55 15.50
CA ARG A 84 -0.91 -9.64 16.64
C ARG A 84 0.23 -8.63 16.46
N SER A 85 0.74 -8.37 15.24
CA SER A 85 1.70 -7.29 14.99
C SER A 85 1.05 -5.90 15.06
N VAL A 86 1.85 -4.84 15.08
CA VAL A 86 1.42 -3.43 15.08
C VAL A 86 2.35 -2.58 14.21
N GLY A 87 2.04 -1.30 14.02
CA GLY A 87 2.90 -0.33 13.34
C GLY A 87 2.69 -0.29 11.82
N HIS A 88 3.66 0.27 11.10
CA HIS A 88 3.52 0.61 9.68
C HIS A 88 3.90 -0.52 8.71
N TYR A 89 4.63 -1.53 9.17
CA TYR A 89 5.13 -2.60 8.31
C TYR A 89 4.32 -3.88 8.49
N SER A 90 4.07 -4.57 7.39
CA SER A 90 3.57 -5.95 7.41
C SER A 90 4.72 -6.94 7.58
N THR A 91 4.42 -8.18 7.99
CA THR A 91 5.43 -9.22 8.26
C THR A 91 6.13 -9.73 6.99
N ASP A 92 5.68 -9.36 5.80
CA ASP A 92 6.39 -9.55 4.54
C ASP A 92 7.40 -8.43 4.23
N GLY A 93 7.55 -7.45 5.13
CA GLY A 93 8.51 -6.36 5.02
C GLY A 93 8.01 -5.16 4.21
N LEU A 94 6.74 -5.13 3.81
CA LEU A 94 6.21 -4.02 3.00
C LEU A 94 5.86 -2.80 3.86
N ALA A 95 6.43 -1.65 3.49
CA ALA A 95 6.04 -0.32 3.93
C ALA A 95 4.69 0.13 3.34
N PRO A 96 4.08 1.23 3.83
CA PRO A 96 2.76 1.68 3.37
C PRO A 96 2.69 1.94 1.87
N TYR A 97 3.69 2.67 1.33
CA TYR A 97 3.75 2.99 -0.10
C TYR A 97 3.87 1.73 -0.98
N HIS A 98 4.52 0.67 -0.50
CA HIS A 98 4.54 -0.62 -1.19
C HIS A 98 3.16 -1.25 -1.26
N ARG A 99 2.48 -1.38 -0.12
CA ARG A 99 1.16 -2.02 -0.04
C ARG A 99 0.15 -1.30 -0.92
N TYR A 100 0.10 0.02 -0.83
CA TYR A 100 -0.80 0.82 -1.64
C TYR A 100 -0.47 0.69 -3.13
N SER A 101 0.80 0.83 -3.52
CA SER A 101 1.23 0.72 -4.92
C SER A 101 0.93 -0.66 -5.52
N PHE A 102 1.32 -1.74 -4.85
CA PHE A 102 1.12 -3.10 -5.35
C PHE A 102 -0.35 -3.52 -5.42
N ALA A 103 -1.22 -2.90 -4.63
CA ALA A 103 -2.67 -3.06 -4.76
C ALA A 103 -3.27 -2.27 -5.95
N GLY A 104 -2.46 -1.52 -6.70
CA GLY A 104 -2.91 -0.71 -7.84
C GLY A 104 -2.93 0.80 -7.56
N GLY A 105 -2.50 1.24 -6.38
CA GLY A 105 -2.42 2.65 -5.99
C GLY A 105 -1.42 3.43 -6.85
N LEU A 106 -1.75 4.68 -7.17
CA LEU A 106 -0.97 5.51 -8.09
C LEU A 106 -0.63 6.90 -7.54
N HIS A 107 -1.13 7.21 -6.34
CA HIS A 107 -1.07 8.52 -5.73
C HIS A 107 -0.13 8.54 -4.53
N GLY A 108 0.27 9.74 -4.11
CA GLY A 108 1.09 9.91 -2.92
C GLY A 108 0.26 9.63 -1.68
N ILE A 109 0.85 8.94 -0.70
CA ILE A 109 0.17 8.55 0.53
C ILE A 109 0.94 8.89 1.80
N THR A 110 0.22 9.05 2.90
CA THR A 110 0.75 9.08 4.27
C THR A 110 -0.15 8.22 5.16
N GLU A 111 0.46 7.38 5.99
CA GLU A 111 -0.24 6.44 6.85
C GLU A 111 -0.19 6.89 8.31
N ASN A 112 -1.33 6.82 9.00
CA ASN A 112 -1.41 6.75 10.46
C ASN A 112 -1.86 5.36 10.89
N THR A 113 -1.34 4.86 12.01
CA THR A 113 -1.80 3.61 12.60
C THR A 113 -2.04 3.77 14.10
N ALA A 114 -3.04 3.05 14.63
CA ALA A 114 -3.25 2.92 16.07
C ALA A 114 -3.60 1.47 16.39
N ALA A 115 -3.13 1.00 17.54
CA ALA A 115 -3.31 -0.39 17.95
C ALA A 115 -3.54 -0.49 19.46
N TRP A 116 -4.41 -1.42 19.83
CA TRP A 116 -4.67 -1.79 21.22
C TRP A 116 -4.67 -3.29 21.38
N SER A 117 -4.04 -3.76 22.45
CA SER A 117 -3.91 -5.18 22.77
C SER A 117 -4.18 -5.37 24.26
N ARG A 118 -5.07 -6.30 24.62
CA ARG A 118 -5.28 -6.76 25.99
C ARG A 118 -5.62 -8.25 26.01
N GLU A 119 -5.62 -8.86 27.19
CA GLU A 119 -5.93 -10.29 27.35
C GLU A 119 -7.44 -10.57 27.23
N THR A 120 -8.27 -9.64 27.72
CA THR A 120 -9.72 -9.80 27.74
C THR A 120 -10.37 -9.30 26.44
N PRO A 121 -11.41 -9.97 25.92
CA PRO A 121 -12.13 -9.49 24.75
C PRO A 121 -12.73 -8.10 24.95
N TYR A 122 -12.72 -7.27 23.91
CA TYR A 122 -13.53 -6.04 23.87
C TYR A 122 -15.00 -6.35 23.63
N THR A 123 -15.90 -5.44 24.01
CA THR A 123 -17.29 -5.42 23.55
C THR A 123 -17.44 -4.43 22.40
N ALA A 124 -18.52 -4.54 21.62
CA ALA A 124 -18.78 -3.61 20.52
C ALA A 124 -18.87 -2.14 20.98
N SER A 125 -19.45 -1.87 22.15
CA SER A 125 -19.53 -0.50 22.69
C SER A 125 -18.17 0.03 23.16
N GLU A 126 -17.32 -0.83 23.73
CA GLU A 126 -15.94 -0.45 24.05
C GLU A 126 -15.16 -0.08 22.79
N ILE A 127 -15.34 -0.81 21.70
CA ILE A 127 -14.68 -0.55 20.42
C ILE A 127 -15.04 0.82 19.86
N GLU A 128 -16.32 1.18 19.84
CA GLU A 128 -16.74 2.50 19.32
C GLU A 128 -16.12 3.66 20.10
N ARG A 129 -16.04 3.52 21.43
CA ARG A 129 -15.38 4.49 22.31
C ARG A 129 -13.87 4.51 22.07
N LEU A 130 -13.24 3.34 21.98
CA LEU A 130 -11.81 3.19 21.78
C LEU A 130 -11.34 3.80 20.45
N VAL A 131 -12.11 3.61 19.38
CA VAL A 131 -11.83 4.24 18.09
C VAL A 131 -11.90 5.76 18.23
N GLU A 132 -12.97 6.29 18.83
CA GLU A 132 -13.09 7.74 19.03
C GLU A 132 -11.94 8.32 19.87
N GLU A 133 -11.59 7.66 20.98
CA GLU A 133 -10.47 8.05 21.82
C GLU A 133 -9.15 8.03 21.05
N SER A 134 -8.93 7.02 20.20
CA SER A 134 -7.73 6.91 19.35
C SER A 134 -7.65 8.03 18.33
N MET A 135 -8.77 8.34 17.65
CA MET A 135 -8.85 9.44 16.69
C MET A 135 -8.53 10.78 17.35
N ARG A 136 -9.13 11.04 18.52
CA ARG A 136 -8.89 12.27 19.27
C ARG A 136 -7.49 12.33 19.89
N ALA A 137 -6.90 11.19 20.24
CA ALA A 137 -5.52 11.13 20.74
C ALA A 137 -4.52 11.54 19.65
N MET A 138 -4.63 10.95 18.45
CA MET A 138 -3.82 11.34 17.28
C MET A 138 -3.95 12.83 16.96
N LEU A 139 -5.17 13.38 17.09
CA LEU A 139 -5.39 14.81 16.90
C LEU A 139 -4.77 15.68 18.00
N ARG A 140 -4.69 15.22 19.24
CA ARG A 140 -4.12 16.01 20.36
C ARG A 140 -2.59 16.01 20.42
N GLU A 141 -1.92 15.24 19.57
CA GLU A 141 -0.47 15.22 19.52
C GLU A 141 0.12 16.61 19.27
N ALA A 142 1.28 16.88 19.87
CA ALA A 142 1.96 18.16 19.81
C ALA A 142 3.40 17.98 19.31
N PRO A 143 3.97 18.97 18.61
CA PRO A 143 5.35 18.90 18.13
C PRO A 143 6.35 18.58 19.26
N PRO A 144 7.41 17.82 18.97
CA PRO A 144 7.79 17.28 17.65
C PRO A 144 7.09 15.96 17.27
N ASP A 145 6.35 15.35 18.20
CA ASP A 145 5.76 14.02 18.07
C ASP A 145 4.31 14.07 17.57
N ASP A 146 4.04 14.93 16.58
CA ASP A 146 2.70 15.20 16.02
C ASP A 146 2.49 14.64 14.61
N GLY A 147 3.20 13.54 14.30
CA GLY A 147 3.13 12.90 12.98
C GLY A 147 1.69 12.57 12.56
N HIS A 148 0.87 12.04 13.48
CA HIS A 148 -0.49 11.67 13.14
C HIS A 148 -1.37 12.92 12.93
N ARG A 149 -1.26 13.92 13.80
CA ARG A 149 -1.96 15.20 13.67
C ARG A 149 -1.64 15.87 12.33
N ARG A 150 -0.35 15.91 11.95
CA ARG A 150 0.12 16.49 10.69
C ARG A 150 -0.42 15.75 9.47
N ALA A 151 -0.56 14.43 9.53
CA ALA A 151 -1.18 13.66 8.44
C ALA A 151 -2.68 13.96 8.32
N ILE A 152 -3.41 14.00 9.44
CA ILE A 152 -4.85 14.31 9.47
C ILE A 152 -5.13 15.73 8.95
N LEU A 153 -4.28 16.68 9.32
CA LEU A 153 -4.38 18.09 8.96
C LEU A 153 -3.58 18.46 7.71
N ASP A 154 -3.14 17.48 6.90
CA ASP A 154 -2.43 17.79 5.66
C ASP A 154 -3.35 18.59 4.70
N PRO A 155 -3.05 19.87 4.38
CA PRO A 155 -3.88 20.68 3.49
C PRO A 155 -4.01 20.09 2.08
N HIS A 156 -3.10 19.18 1.70
CA HIS A 156 -3.04 18.58 0.37
C HIS A 156 -3.67 17.18 0.29
N ALA A 157 -4.09 16.60 1.43
CA ALA A 157 -4.88 15.37 1.38
C ALA A 157 -6.24 15.66 0.73
N THR A 158 -6.61 14.87 -0.28
CA THR A 158 -7.92 14.97 -0.95
C THR A 158 -8.81 13.78 -0.65
N HIS A 159 -8.21 12.64 -0.32
CA HIS A 159 -8.92 11.43 0.05
C HIS A 159 -8.25 10.76 1.25
N VAL A 160 -8.95 9.81 1.86
CA VAL A 160 -8.43 8.95 2.93
C VAL A 160 -8.96 7.53 2.78
N GLY A 161 -8.07 6.54 2.90
CA GLY A 161 -8.44 5.15 3.11
C GLY A 161 -8.56 4.87 4.60
N LEU A 162 -9.65 4.24 5.05
CA LEU A 162 -9.82 3.90 6.47
C LEU A 162 -9.87 2.39 6.65
N GLY A 163 -8.97 1.87 7.47
CA GLY A 163 -8.86 0.47 7.84
C GLY A 163 -9.28 0.26 9.28
N PHE A 164 -10.03 -0.82 9.53
CA PHE A 164 -10.40 -1.22 10.88
C PHE A 164 -10.50 -2.74 10.98
N ALA A 165 -9.88 -3.31 12.02
CA ALA A 165 -10.10 -4.69 12.40
C ALA A 165 -10.08 -4.84 13.91
N TRP A 166 -10.88 -5.77 14.40
CA TRP A 166 -10.93 -6.14 15.80
C TRP A 166 -11.18 -7.65 15.92
N ARG A 167 -10.52 -8.30 16.87
CA ARG A 167 -10.79 -9.67 17.32
C ARG A 167 -10.35 -9.82 18.77
N ASP A 168 -11.21 -10.38 19.62
CA ASP A 168 -10.91 -10.61 21.04
C ASP A 168 -10.36 -9.33 21.71
N GLY A 169 -9.14 -9.37 22.25
CA GLY A 169 -8.47 -8.21 22.85
C GLY A 169 -7.60 -7.39 21.89
N GLU A 170 -7.71 -7.57 20.57
CA GLU A 170 -6.85 -6.93 19.57
C GLU A 170 -7.63 -5.99 18.65
N VAL A 171 -7.24 -4.71 18.60
CA VAL A 171 -7.86 -3.68 17.74
C VAL A 171 -6.79 -3.00 16.91
N ARG A 172 -7.07 -2.78 15.62
CA ARG A 172 -6.19 -2.10 14.66
C ARG A 172 -6.98 -1.06 13.88
N ILE A 173 -6.38 0.12 13.75
CA ILE A 173 -6.89 1.26 13.01
C ILE A 173 -5.77 1.72 12.08
N ALA A 174 -6.11 1.98 10.82
CA ALA A 174 -5.20 2.58 9.86
C ALA A 174 -5.90 3.68 9.06
N GLN A 175 -5.16 4.76 8.76
CA GLN A 175 -5.62 5.85 7.91
C GLN A 175 -4.57 6.08 6.82
N GLU A 176 -4.99 6.02 5.57
CA GLU A 176 -4.13 6.20 4.40
C GLU A 176 -4.55 7.49 3.69
N PHE A 177 -3.94 8.62 4.05
CA PHE A 177 -4.23 9.91 3.42
C PHE A 177 -3.64 9.96 2.02
N VAL A 178 -4.47 10.28 1.03
CA VAL A 178 -4.13 10.21 -0.40
C VAL A 178 -4.18 11.60 -1.06
N ARG A 179 -3.16 11.88 -1.88
CA ARG A 179 -2.99 13.14 -2.63
C ARG A 179 -3.26 12.90 -4.12
N ARG A 180 -4.54 13.00 -4.53
CA ARG A 180 -4.96 12.79 -5.92
C ARG A 180 -4.83 14.05 -6.77
N TYR A 181 -3.61 14.33 -7.23
CA TYR A 181 -3.31 15.50 -8.10
C TYR A 181 -2.75 15.13 -9.48
N LEU A 182 -2.59 13.84 -9.76
CA LEU A 182 -1.96 13.36 -10.98
C LEU A 182 -2.87 12.36 -11.70
N LYS A 183 -3.10 12.58 -12.99
CA LYS A 183 -3.84 11.66 -13.86
C LYS A 183 -2.86 10.89 -14.73
N TRP A 184 -2.67 9.61 -14.44
CA TRP A 184 -1.86 8.72 -15.27
C TRP A 184 -2.60 8.37 -16.57
N THR A 185 -1.94 8.57 -17.71
CA THR A 185 -2.39 8.07 -19.02
C THR A 185 -1.72 6.74 -19.35
N SER A 186 -0.48 6.56 -18.87
CA SER A 186 0.25 5.30 -18.89
C SER A 186 0.96 5.15 -17.54
N PRO A 187 0.36 4.44 -16.55
CA PRO A 187 0.99 4.25 -15.26
C PRO A 187 2.26 3.39 -15.37
N PRO A 188 3.22 3.50 -14.45
CA PRO A 188 4.34 2.57 -14.38
C PRO A 188 3.83 1.13 -14.22
N PRO A 189 4.50 0.13 -14.81
CA PRO A 189 4.18 -1.27 -14.57
C PRO A 189 4.42 -1.62 -13.09
N ARG A 190 3.81 -2.70 -12.60
CA ARG A 190 4.04 -3.17 -11.21
C ARG A 190 5.22 -4.11 -11.09
N GLU A 191 5.52 -4.82 -12.18
CA GLU A 191 6.58 -5.80 -12.25
C GLU A 191 7.25 -5.69 -13.61
N LEU A 192 8.57 -5.94 -13.62
CA LEU A 192 9.42 -6.01 -14.79
C LEU A 192 10.51 -7.05 -14.56
N ARG A 193 11.10 -7.54 -15.63
CA ARG A 193 12.34 -8.33 -15.58
C ARG A 193 13.56 -7.44 -15.76
N ALA A 194 14.70 -7.90 -15.28
CA ALA A 194 15.96 -7.20 -15.40
C ALA A 194 16.30 -6.95 -16.88
N GLY A 195 16.65 -5.70 -17.21
CA GLY A 195 16.92 -5.28 -18.59
C GLY A 195 15.70 -4.82 -19.37
N GLU A 196 14.47 -5.06 -18.90
CA GLU A 196 13.28 -4.46 -19.49
C GLU A 196 13.24 -2.95 -19.23
N ARG A 197 12.63 -2.21 -20.15
CA ARG A 197 12.45 -0.76 -20.06
C ARG A 197 10.98 -0.45 -19.86
N ALA A 198 10.72 0.60 -19.08
CA ALA A 198 9.38 1.14 -18.94
C ALA A 198 9.37 2.65 -19.19
N VAL A 199 8.29 3.08 -19.83
CA VAL A 199 7.94 4.49 -20.00
C VAL A 199 6.59 4.68 -19.36
N CYS A 200 6.45 5.74 -18.57
CA CYS A 200 5.18 6.14 -18.00
C CYS A 200 4.81 7.57 -18.44
N ALA A 201 3.53 7.90 -18.37
CA ALA A 201 3.00 9.17 -18.79
C ALA A 201 1.82 9.60 -17.89
N ALA A 202 1.80 10.88 -17.55
CA ALA A 202 0.74 11.46 -16.74
C ALA A 202 0.59 12.96 -16.96
N LYS A 203 -0.50 13.52 -16.45
CA LYS A 203 -0.77 14.96 -16.45
C LYS A 203 -1.15 15.44 -15.05
N PRO A 204 -0.48 16.46 -14.49
CA PRO A 204 -0.92 17.14 -13.28
C PRO A 204 -2.31 17.75 -13.44
N GLY A 205 -3.07 17.83 -12.35
CA GLY A 205 -4.32 18.58 -12.32
C GLY A 205 -4.10 20.10 -12.41
N ASP A 206 -5.19 20.84 -12.61
CA ASP A 206 -5.12 22.29 -12.89
C ASP A 206 -4.36 23.09 -11.80
N GLY A 207 -3.47 23.96 -12.28
CA GLY A 207 -2.63 24.81 -11.44
C GLY A 207 -1.46 24.10 -10.77
N TRP A 208 -1.25 22.81 -11.03
CA TRP A 208 -0.05 22.08 -10.62
C TRP A 208 0.93 21.92 -11.78
N SER A 209 2.22 22.02 -11.48
CA SER A 209 3.31 21.70 -12.42
C SER A 209 4.21 20.62 -11.83
N VAL A 210 4.85 19.81 -12.68
CA VAL A 210 5.87 18.85 -12.23
C VAL A 210 7.06 19.63 -11.66
N ALA A 211 7.42 19.35 -10.41
CA ALA A 211 8.57 19.94 -9.74
C ALA A 211 9.82 19.08 -9.91
N ALA A 212 9.65 17.77 -9.74
CA ALA A 212 10.69 16.76 -9.90
C ALA A 212 10.06 15.37 -10.05
N MET A 213 10.81 14.44 -10.63
CA MET A 213 10.61 13.01 -10.52
C MET A 213 11.79 12.43 -9.75
N VAL A 214 11.54 11.58 -8.78
CA VAL A 214 12.60 10.91 -8.01
C VAL A 214 12.35 9.42 -8.08
N VAL A 215 13.39 8.65 -8.41
CA VAL A 215 13.34 7.19 -8.46
C VAL A 215 14.18 6.65 -7.32
N HIS A 216 13.52 6.13 -6.29
CA HIS A 216 14.17 5.47 -5.17
C HIS A 216 14.40 3.99 -5.48
N TYR A 217 15.49 3.42 -4.96
CA TYR A 217 15.77 1.99 -5.04
C TYR A 217 15.96 1.39 -3.65
N GLU A 218 15.38 0.21 -3.45
CA GLU A 218 15.68 -0.67 -2.32
C GLU A 218 15.72 -2.14 -2.77
N PRO A 219 16.51 -3.00 -2.08
CA PRO A 219 16.45 -4.43 -2.32
C PRO A 219 15.04 -4.99 -2.08
N ALA A 220 14.76 -6.17 -2.64
CA ALA A 220 13.49 -6.85 -2.39
C ALA A 220 13.25 -7.00 -0.87
N PRO A 221 12.05 -6.64 -0.36
CA PRO A 221 11.70 -6.76 1.04
C PRO A 221 11.90 -8.19 1.55
N ARG A 222 12.45 -8.29 2.76
CA ARG A 222 12.63 -9.57 3.43
C ARG A 222 11.49 -9.77 4.42
N PRO A 223 11.00 -11.02 4.60
CA PRO A 223 10.08 -11.33 5.67
C PRO A 223 10.62 -10.87 7.03
N LEU A 224 9.74 -10.24 7.82
CA LEU A 224 10.00 -9.78 9.16
C LEU A 224 9.27 -10.67 10.17
N SER A 225 9.90 -10.89 11.32
CA SER A 225 9.13 -11.41 12.46
C SER A 225 8.11 -10.38 12.92
N ARG A 226 7.02 -10.84 13.57
CA ARG A 226 6.02 -9.96 14.19
C ARG A 226 6.66 -8.86 15.03
N THR A 227 7.63 -9.23 15.88
CA THR A 227 8.35 -8.30 16.76
C THR A 227 9.20 -7.31 15.98
N ALA A 228 9.87 -7.76 14.91
CA ALA A 228 10.68 -6.87 14.08
C ALA A 228 9.79 -5.84 13.35
N ALA A 229 8.70 -6.28 12.71
CA ALA A 229 7.74 -5.38 12.08
C ALA A 229 7.17 -4.35 13.06
N SER A 230 6.81 -4.79 14.27
CA SER A 230 6.23 -3.94 15.32
C SER A 230 7.19 -2.94 15.95
N ARG A 231 8.51 -3.13 15.80
CA ARG A 231 9.53 -2.21 16.31
C ARG A 231 9.84 -1.07 15.34
N ILE A 232 9.41 -1.18 14.08
CA ILE A 232 9.63 -0.13 13.08
C ILE A 232 8.49 0.87 13.20
N VAL A 233 8.75 1.97 13.91
CA VAL A 233 7.76 2.99 14.27
C VAL A 233 7.65 4.13 13.25
N SER A 234 8.59 4.22 12.31
CA SER A 234 8.58 5.20 11.23
C SER A 234 8.95 4.54 9.91
N TYR A 235 8.62 5.20 8.81
CA TYR A 235 9.00 4.78 7.47
C TYR A 235 9.41 6.00 6.66
N GLU A 236 10.36 5.81 5.77
CA GLU A 236 10.87 6.83 4.86
C GLU A 236 11.09 6.19 3.49
N LEU A 237 11.17 7.02 2.47
CA LEU A 237 11.60 6.55 1.16
C LEU A 237 13.11 6.20 1.21
N PRO A 238 13.58 5.19 0.47
CA PRO A 238 14.98 4.77 0.50
C PRO A 238 15.98 5.87 0.19
N ALA A 239 17.16 5.84 0.81
CA ALA A 239 18.21 6.84 0.58
C ALA A 239 18.82 6.75 -0.84
N THR A 240 18.94 5.54 -1.38
CA THR A 240 19.43 5.32 -2.74
C THR A 240 18.38 5.82 -3.72
N ARG A 241 18.70 6.89 -4.45
CA ARG A 241 17.76 7.52 -5.39
C ARG A 241 18.47 8.29 -6.50
N THR A 242 17.73 8.51 -7.58
CA THR A 242 18.11 9.41 -8.67
C THR A 242 17.03 10.47 -8.87
N ASP A 243 17.45 11.74 -8.92
CA ASP A 243 16.56 12.90 -9.00
C ASP A 243 16.55 13.45 -10.44
N PHE A 244 15.36 13.64 -10.99
CA PHE A 244 15.13 14.16 -12.35
C PHE A 244 14.36 15.47 -12.27
N LYS A 245 14.98 16.53 -12.81
CA LYS A 245 14.32 17.83 -12.98
C LYS A 245 13.60 17.89 -14.34
N PRO A 246 12.47 18.60 -14.44
CA PRO A 246 11.82 18.84 -15.72
C PRO A 246 12.78 19.48 -16.72
N LEU A 247 12.88 18.91 -17.91
CA LEU A 247 13.63 19.49 -19.03
C LEU A 247 12.64 20.10 -20.03
N ASN A 248 12.92 21.31 -20.51
CA ASN A 248 12.16 21.90 -21.63
C ASN A 248 12.60 21.30 -22.99
N LEU A 249 11.80 21.50 -24.04
CA LEU A 249 12.04 20.92 -25.37
C LEU A 249 13.39 21.33 -26.01
N GLU A 250 13.89 22.52 -25.70
CA GLU A 250 15.19 23.01 -26.18
C GLU A 250 16.36 22.29 -25.50
N GLN A 251 16.31 22.18 -24.16
CA GLN A 251 17.27 21.42 -23.36
C GLN A 251 17.29 19.95 -23.81
N GLN A 252 16.12 19.38 -24.11
CA GLN A 252 15.99 18.03 -24.65
C GLN A 252 16.65 17.89 -26.02
N SER A 253 16.41 18.82 -26.95
CA SER A 253 17.02 18.79 -28.29
C SER A 253 18.55 18.81 -28.20
N ARG A 254 19.08 19.56 -27.23
CA ARG A 254 20.51 19.63 -26.94
C ARG A 254 21.05 18.30 -26.36
N ILE A 255 20.34 17.68 -25.42
CA ILE A 255 20.73 16.40 -24.80
C ILE A 255 20.61 15.24 -25.80
N ALA A 256 19.54 15.17 -26.59
CA ALA A 256 19.32 14.13 -27.60
C ALA A 256 20.37 14.15 -28.73
N ARG A 257 21.00 15.30 -28.98
CA ARG A 257 22.15 15.41 -29.89
C ARG A 257 23.43 14.84 -29.28
N ILE A 258 23.57 14.90 -27.96
CA ILE A 258 24.75 14.40 -27.21
C ILE A 258 24.60 12.89 -26.91
N ALA A 259 23.41 12.43 -26.53
CA ALA A 259 23.15 11.05 -26.11
C ALA A 259 23.17 10.00 -27.23
N ARG A 260 23.22 10.42 -28.51
CA ARG A 260 23.37 9.51 -29.66
C ARG A 260 24.69 8.73 -29.67
N SER A 261 25.57 8.93 -28.68
CA SER A 261 26.83 8.20 -28.51
C SER A 261 26.89 7.24 -27.31
N SER A 262 25.81 7.05 -26.53
CA SER A 262 25.83 6.17 -25.34
C SER A 262 24.64 5.20 -25.27
N ALA A 263 24.91 3.92 -25.08
CA ALA A 263 23.91 2.84 -25.04
C ALA A 263 22.97 2.87 -23.80
N ALA A 264 23.33 3.65 -22.77
CA ALA A 264 22.44 3.98 -21.66
C ALA A 264 21.65 5.24 -22.03
N SER A 265 20.32 5.13 -22.10
CA SER A 265 19.49 6.34 -22.08
C SER A 265 19.40 6.74 -20.61
N PRO A 266 19.98 7.88 -20.19
CA PRO A 266 19.65 8.43 -18.88
C PRO A 266 18.13 8.60 -18.83
N GLY A 267 17.51 8.29 -17.69
CA GLY A 267 16.09 8.56 -17.51
C GLY A 267 15.77 10.01 -17.91
N ASN A 268 14.74 10.21 -18.73
CA ASN A 268 14.41 11.53 -19.26
C ASN A 268 13.00 11.90 -18.84
N LEU A 269 12.86 12.97 -18.07
CA LEU A 269 11.59 13.59 -17.72
C LEU A 269 11.28 14.70 -18.72
N VAL A 270 10.39 14.40 -19.65
CA VAL A 270 9.94 15.30 -20.71
C VAL A 270 8.60 15.89 -20.29
N VAL A 271 8.51 17.21 -20.21
CA VAL A 271 7.27 17.92 -19.88
C VAL A 271 6.85 18.76 -21.08
N ALA A 272 5.61 18.57 -21.54
CA ALA A 272 4.98 19.33 -22.60
C ALA A 272 4.45 20.67 -22.07
N ASP A 273 4.11 21.59 -22.99
CA ASP A 273 3.62 22.94 -22.65
C ASP A 273 2.32 22.91 -21.84
N ASP A 274 1.50 21.87 -21.99
CA ASP A 274 0.27 21.68 -21.24
C ASP A 274 0.48 21.01 -19.87
N GLY A 275 1.74 20.80 -19.47
CA GLY A 275 2.15 20.18 -18.22
C GLY A 275 2.12 18.65 -18.20
N ALA A 276 1.63 17.99 -19.26
CA ALA A 276 1.73 16.55 -19.37
C ALA A 276 3.20 16.12 -19.45
N PHE A 277 3.53 14.96 -18.89
CA PHE A 277 4.88 14.43 -18.93
C PHE A 277 4.94 12.99 -19.41
N THR A 278 6.08 12.66 -20.01
CA THR A 278 6.53 11.29 -20.22
C THR A 278 7.85 11.08 -19.48
N PHE A 279 8.06 9.89 -18.96
CA PHE A 279 9.25 9.55 -18.21
C PHE A 279 9.72 8.13 -18.54
N THR A 280 10.95 8.02 -19.03
CA THR A 280 11.65 6.74 -19.16
C THR A 280 12.28 6.39 -17.83
N ILE A 281 11.82 5.29 -17.23
CA ILE A 281 12.22 4.89 -15.88
C ILE A 281 13.60 4.21 -15.93
N PRO A 282 14.60 4.72 -15.21
CA PRO A 282 15.90 4.08 -15.09
C PRO A 282 15.86 2.98 -14.01
N PHE A 283 16.31 1.78 -14.38
CA PHE A 283 16.46 0.64 -13.47
C PHE A 283 17.95 0.30 -13.32
N GLU A 284 18.69 1.15 -12.59
CA GLU A 284 20.16 1.19 -12.59
C GLU A 284 20.83 0.23 -11.58
N HIS A 285 20.07 -0.36 -10.66
CA HIS A 285 20.58 -1.12 -9.52
C HIS A 285 20.23 -2.63 -9.58
N GLY A 286 19.78 -3.12 -10.72
CA GLY A 286 19.38 -4.53 -10.89
C GLY A 286 18.06 -4.87 -10.18
N PRO A 287 17.82 -6.15 -9.83
CA PRO A 287 16.60 -6.60 -9.16
C PRO A 287 16.36 -5.91 -7.80
N GLY A 288 15.09 -5.68 -7.47
CA GLY A 288 14.66 -4.97 -6.27
C GLY A 288 13.33 -4.25 -6.46
N ILE A 289 13.08 -3.23 -5.65
CA ILE A 289 11.93 -2.34 -5.80
C ILE A 289 12.41 -0.93 -6.15
N TYR A 290 11.80 -0.35 -7.18
CA TYR A 290 11.98 1.04 -7.56
C TYR A 290 10.70 1.79 -7.26
N THR A 291 10.76 2.80 -6.39
CA THR A 291 9.61 3.64 -6.05
C THR A 291 9.74 5.00 -6.73
N LEU A 292 8.87 5.23 -7.70
CA LEU A 292 8.75 6.48 -8.44
C LEU A 292 7.92 7.48 -7.63
N VAL A 293 8.51 8.64 -7.39
CA VAL A 293 7.87 9.74 -6.66
C VAL A 293 7.78 10.96 -7.56
N VAL A 294 6.54 11.35 -7.86
CA VAL A 294 6.25 12.57 -8.61
C VAL A 294 6.01 13.69 -7.61
N TRP A 295 6.86 14.70 -7.63
CA TRP A 295 6.68 15.92 -6.86
C TRP A 295 5.98 16.96 -7.74
N LEU A 296 4.87 17.52 -7.25
CA LEU A 296 4.17 18.61 -7.90
C LEU A 296 4.33 19.90 -7.11
N ARG A 297 4.29 21.04 -7.82
CA ARG A 297 4.33 22.38 -7.23
C ARG A 297 3.09 23.19 -7.61
N LYS A 298 2.59 23.99 -6.67
CA LYS A 298 1.58 25.04 -6.88
C LYS A 298 1.86 26.21 -5.95
N GLY A 299 2.31 27.34 -6.52
CA GLY A 299 2.88 28.42 -5.72
C GLY A 299 4.09 27.90 -4.93
N ASP A 300 4.12 28.16 -3.62
CA ASP A 300 5.17 27.68 -2.71
C ASP A 300 4.95 26.24 -2.22
N ALA A 301 3.77 25.66 -2.43
CA ALA A 301 3.47 24.31 -2.01
C ALA A 301 4.15 23.28 -2.92
N VAL A 302 4.82 22.30 -2.30
CA VAL A 302 5.42 21.14 -2.99
C VAL A 302 4.91 19.86 -2.33
N VAL A 303 4.32 18.96 -3.12
CA VAL A 303 3.63 17.77 -2.61
C VAL A 303 4.07 16.51 -3.34
N THR A 304 4.08 15.38 -2.63
CA THR A 304 4.17 14.05 -3.24
C THR A 304 2.82 13.69 -3.85
N ALA A 305 2.74 13.68 -5.18
CA ALA A 305 1.51 13.35 -5.89
C ALA A 305 1.42 11.88 -6.28
N SER A 306 2.52 11.13 -6.19
CA SER A 306 2.58 9.71 -6.52
C SER A 306 3.71 9.02 -5.76
N ASN A 307 3.47 7.78 -5.33
CA ASN A 307 4.48 6.84 -4.82
C ASN A 307 4.24 5.47 -5.48
N VAL A 308 4.73 5.28 -6.71
CA VAL A 308 4.50 4.05 -7.48
C VAL A 308 5.73 3.16 -7.44
N SER A 309 5.60 2.02 -6.77
CA SER A 309 6.61 0.97 -6.68
C SER A 309 6.50 -0.04 -7.84
N VAL A 310 7.65 -0.34 -8.44
CA VAL A 310 7.86 -1.33 -9.50
C VAL A 310 8.83 -2.39 -8.98
N ARG A 311 8.45 -3.66 -9.04
CA ARG A 311 9.33 -4.78 -8.71
C ARG A 311 10.12 -5.19 -9.94
N VAL A 312 11.45 -5.10 -9.89
CA VAL A 312 12.34 -5.63 -10.92
C VAL A 312 12.83 -7.00 -10.46
N MET A 313 12.51 -8.02 -11.24
CA MET A 313 12.89 -9.42 -11.01
C MET A 313 14.09 -9.79 -11.89
N GLU A 314 14.71 -10.94 -11.62
CA GLU A 314 15.77 -11.50 -12.49
C GLU A 314 15.26 -11.82 -13.91
#